data_AF-A0A5A5RTD6-F1
#
_entry.id   AF-A0A5A5RTD6-F1
#
_cell.length_a   1.000
_cell.length_b   1.000
_cell.length_c   1.000
_cell.angle_alpha   90.00
_cell.angle_beta   90.00
_cell.angle_gamma   90.00
#
_symmetry.space_group_name_H-M   'P 1'
#
loop_
_entity.id
_entity.type
_entity.pdbx_description
1 polymer ?
#
loop_
_entity_poly.entity_id
_entity_poly.type
_entity_poly.pdbx_seq_one_letter_code
_entity_poly.pdbx_strand_id
1 'polypeptide(L)'
;MLHSGEFSGSVEQFLTLVVKLQVGSEQQQLLSDTCSAFASACNWINENVNPRLTNRNSIQAVCYQDVKDRFGLTANHVVRACGRVAASGF
;
A
#
# COMPACT_ATOMS: atom_id res chain seq x y z
N MET A 1 -43.94 19.65 -35.52
CA MET A 1 -43.42 20.66 -34.59
C MET A 1 -43.69 20.17 -33.17
N LEU A 2 -42.74 19.47 -32.54
CA LEU A 2 -42.72 19.24 -31.09
C LEU A 2 -41.26 19.09 -30.62
N HIS A 3 -40.78 20.21 -30.07
CA HIS A 3 -39.76 20.45 -29.04
C HIS A 3 -38.66 19.40 -28.85
N SER A 4 -37.49 19.72 -29.41
CA SER A 4 -36.18 19.35 -28.88
C SER A 4 -36.06 19.81 -27.43
N GLY A 5 -36.19 18.87 -26.49
CA GLY A 5 -35.92 19.13 -25.08
C GLY A 5 -34.43 19.37 -24.88
N GLU A 6 -34.05 20.60 -24.52
CA GLU A 6 -32.70 20.93 -24.09
C GLU A 6 -32.46 20.33 -22.71
N PHE A 7 -31.56 19.36 -22.63
CA PHE A 7 -31.10 18.79 -21.36
C PHE A 7 -30.16 19.79 -20.69
N SER A 8 -30.72 20.73 -19.92
CA SER A 8 -29.96 21.65 -19.06
C SER A 8 -29.59 20.96 -17.75
N GLY A 9 -28.66 20.02 -17.82
CA GLY A 9 -28.01 19.43 -16.66
C GLY A 9 -26.63 20.08 -16.49
N SER A 10 -26.41 20.79 -15.39
CA SER A 10 -25.08 21.33 -15.06
C SER A 10 -24.11 20.16 -14.87
N VAL A 11 -23.08 20.09 -15.72
CA VAL A 11 -21.99 19.12 -15.57
C VAL A 11 -21.06 19.56 -14.44
N GLU A 12 -20.94 18.73 -13.41
CA GLU A 12 -19.99 18.96 -12.32
C GLU A 12 -18.60 18.44 -12.76
N GLN A 13 -17.71 19.38 -13.10
CA GLN A 13 -16.36 19.06 -13.54
C GLN A 13 -15.39 19.07 -12.35
N PHE A 14 -14.85 17.91 -12.01
CA PHE A 14 -13.80 17.79 -11.00
C PHE A 14 -12.42 17.93 -11.65
N LEU A 15 -11.62 18.90 -11.17
CA LEU A 15 -10.24 19.08 -11.60
C LEU A 15 -9.30 18.42 -10.58
N THR A 16 -8.59 17.37 -10.98
CA THR A 16 -7.58 16.73 -10.13
C THR A 16 -6.24 17.43 -10.30
N LEU A 17 -5.73 18.03 -9.22
CA LEU A 17 -4.39 18.61 -9.21
C LEU A 17 -3.35 17.53 -8.94
N VAL A 18 -2.29 17.51 -9.75
CA VAL A 18 -1.09 16.71 -9.50
C VAL A 18 -0.07 17.61 -8.80
N VAL A 19 0.20 17.33 -7.53
CA VAL A 19 1.15 18.10 -6.71
C VAL A 19 2.34 17.23 -6.31
N LYS A 20 3.54 17.83 -6.29
CA LYS A 20 4.73 17.17 -5.75
C LYS A 20 4.84 17.45 -4.26
N LEU A 21 5.02 16.39 -3.47
CA LEU A 21 5.29 16.52 -2.05
C LEU A 21 6.66 17.20 -1.86
N GLN A 22 6.66 18.36 -1.22
CA GLN A 22 7.87 19.06 -0.78
C GLN A 22 8.05 18.74 0.70
N VAL A 23 9.17 18.10 1.05
CA VAL A 23 9.48 17.67 2.42
C VAL A 23 10.79 18.28 2.87
N GLY A 24 10.92 18.51 4.18
CA GLY A 24 12.22 18.78 4.78
C GLY A 24 13.14 17.55 4.73
N SER A 25 14.44 17.74 4.94
CA SER A 25 15.42 16.65 4.92
C SER A 25 15.11 15.54 5.93
N GLU A 26 14.69 15.89 7.14
CA GLU A 26 14.30 14.91 8.17
C GLU A 26 13.10 14.06 7.74
N GLN A 27 12.06 14.69 7.21
CA GLN A 27 10.87 14.00 6.72
C GLN A 27 11.19 13.12 5.51
N GLN A 28 12.07 13.59 4.61
CA GLN A 28 12.56 12.79 3.49
C GLN A 28 13.24 11.52 3.98
N GLN A 29 14.10 11.64 4.98
CA GLN A 29 14.81 10.50 5.55
C GLN A 29 13.84 9.51 6.19
N LEU A 30 12.91 9.98 7.03
CA LEU A 30 11.90 9.13 7.66
C LEU A 30 11.05 8.37 6.63
N LEU A 31 10.66 9.03 5.55
CA LEU A 31 9.93 8.39 4.45
C LEU A 31 10.78 7.33 3.74
N SER A 32 12.05 7.64 3.45
CA SER A 32 12.97 6.69 2.81
C SER A 32 13.21 5.46 3.69
N ASP A 33 13.42 5.66 4.98
CA ASP A 33 13.65 4.59 5.95
C ASP A 33 12.40 3.70 6.07
N THR A 34 11.22 4.31 6.12
CA THR A 34 9.95 3.58 6.13
C THR A 34 9.76 2.75 4.86
N CYS A 35 10.03 3.32 3.69
CA CYS A 35 9.95 2.62 2.40
C CYS A 35 10.95 1.44 2.34
N SER A 36 12.18 1.66 2.81
CA SER A 36 13.21 0.63 2.87
C SER A 36 12.82 -0.51 3.80
N ALA A 37 12.41 -0.21 5.03
CA ALA A 37 11.96 -1.20 6.00
C ALA A 37 10.77 -2.01 5.50
N PHE A 38 9.81 -1.36 4.82
CA PHE A 38 8.67 -2.04 4.20
C PHE A 38 9.10 -2.99 3.08
N ALA A 39 10.03 -2.57 2.21
CA ALA A 39 10.55 -3.40 1.12
C ALA A 39 11.33 -4.61 1.66
N SER A 40 12.19 -4.39 2.66
CA SER A 40 12.93 -5.46 3.34
C SER A 40 12.00 -6.46 4.02
N ALA A 41 10.92 -5.98 4.66
CA ALA A 41 9.90 -6.85 5.24
C ALA A 41 9.21 -7.72 4.18
N CYS A 42 8.84 -7.15 3.02
CA CYS A 42 8.24 -7.92 1.93
C CYS A 42 9.17 -9.04 1.44
N ASN A 43 10.45 -8.73 1.20
CA ASN A 43 11.42 -9.72 0.76
C ASN A 43 11.60 -10.83 1.80
N TRP A 44 11.76 -10.45 3.07
CA TRP A 44 11.93 -11.42 4.15
C TRP A 44 10.71 -12.34 4.29
N ILE A 45 9.49 -11.81 4.24
CA ILE A 45 8.26 -12.63 4.26
C ILE A 45 8.28 -13.63 3.10
N ASN A 46 8.61 -13.17 1.89
CA ASN A 46 8.64 -14.03 0.70
C ASN A 46 9.68 -15.16 0.79
N GLU A 47 10.79 -14.93 1.49
CA GLU A 47 11.87 -15.91 1.68
C GLU A 47 11.62 -16.86 2.86
N ASN A 48 10.91 -16.41 3.90
CA ASN A 48 10.82 -17.13 5.18
C ASN A 48 9.45 -17.79 5.42
N VAL A 49 8.41 -17.38 4.69
CA VAL A 49 7.08 -17.99 4.79
C VAL A 49 6.95 -19.10 3.75
N ASN A 50 6.22 -20.17 4.11
CA ASN A 50 5.96 -21.27 3.20
C ASN A 50 5.33 -20.74 1.89
N PRO A 51 5.93 -20.99 0.72
CA PRO A 51 5.48 -20.44 -0.56
C PRO A 51 4.08 -20.94 -0.98
N ARG A 52 3.56 -22.00 -0.34
CA ARG A 52 2.18 -22.47 -0.55
C ARG A 52 1.13 -21.59 0.13
N LEU A 53 1.53 -20.72 1.06
CA LEU A 53 0.63 -19.77 1.71
C LEU A 53 0.45 -18.54 0.80
N THR A 54 -0.66 -18.50 0.07
CA THR A 54 -0.96 -17.42 -0.89
C THR A 54 -1.98 -16.41 -0.37
N ASN A 55 -2.64 -16.68 0.76
CA ASN A 55 -3.60 -15.76 1.38
C ASN A 55 -2.90 -14.89 2.43
N ARG A 56 -3.13 -13.57 2.38
CA ARG A 56 -2.58 -12.60 3.36
C ARG A 56 -2.83 -12.99 4.81
N ASN A 57 -4.01 -13.56 5.13
CA ASN A 57 -4.37 -13.87 6.51
C ASN A 57 -3.51 -15.02 7.05
N SER A 58 -3.24 -16.03 6.21
CA SER A 58 -2.39 -17.16 6.55
C SER A 58 -0.94 -16.74 6.70
N ILE A 59 -0.44 -15.88 5.80
CA ILE A 59 0.90 -15.29 5.90
C ILE A 59 1.03 -14.49 7.20
N GLN A 60 0.09 -13.58 7.46
CA GLN A 60 0.08 -12.75 8.66
C GLN A 60 0.07 -13.59 9.94
N ALA A 61 -0.73 -14.66 10.00
CA ALA A 61 -0.82 -15.52 11.17
C ALA A 61 0.51 -16.15 11.57
N VAL A 62 1.42 -16.40 10.61
CA VAL A 62 2.69 -17.08 10.89
C VAL A 62 3.87 -16.15 11.08
N CYS A 63 3.84 -14.92 10.55
CA CYS A 63 5.02 -14.05 10.54
C CYS A 63 4.81 -12.64 11.13
N TYR A 64 3.61 -12.30 11.59
CA TYR A 64 3.29 -10.93 12.02
C TYR A 64 4.23 -10.39 13.10
N GLN A 65 4.47 -11.17 14.15
CA GLN A 65 5.27 -10.71 15.28
C GLN A 65 6.75 -10.56 14.89
N ASP A 66 7.28 -11.52 14.12
CA ASP A 66 8.65 -11.47 13.62
C ASP A 66 8.91 -10.24 12.76
N VAL A 67 7.97 -9.94 11.85
CA VAL A 67 8.09 -8.77 10.96
C VAL A 67 7.98 -7.47 11.74
N LYS A 68 7.05 -7.41 12.71
CA LYS A 68 6.85 -6.22 13.54
C LYS A 68 8.11 -5.88 14.34
N ASP A 69 8.68 -6.87 15.01
CA ASP A 69 9.83 -6.66 15.89
C ASP A 69 11.12 -6.46 15.11
N ARG A 70 11.31 -7.18 13.99
CA ARG A 70 12.53 -7.08 13.17
C ARG A 70 12.66 -5.76 12.41
N PHE A 71 11.55 -5.24 11.88
CA PHE A 71 11.58 -4.08 10.99
C PHE A 71 11.03 -2.80 11.63
N GLY A 72 10.62 -2.85 12.90
CA GLY A 72 10.06 -1.69 13.63
C GLY A 72 8.81 -1.11 12.98
N LEU A 73 8.09 -1.92 12.20
CA LEU A 73 6.95 -1.47 11.41
C LEU A 73 5.70 -1.30 12.30
N THR A 74 4.87 -0.31 11.98
CA THR A 74 3.54 -0.20 12.56
C THR A 74 2.66 -1.37 12.13
N ALA A 75 1.63 -1.69 12.92
CA ALA A 75 0.71 -2.78 12.61
C ALA A 75 0.13 -2.69 11.18
N ASN A 76 -0.21 -1.47 10.73
CA ASN A 76 -0.73 -1.22 9.40
C ASN A 76 0.28 -1.60 8.30
N HIS A 77 1.56 -1.29 8.50
CA HIS A 77 2.61 -1.63 7.52
C HIS A 77 2.84 -3.15 7.45
N VAL A 78 2.85 -3.85 8.58
CA VAL A 78 3.00 -5.32 8.60
C VAL A 78 1.88 -6.00 7.82
N VAL A 79 0.62 -5.60 8.06
CA VAL A 79 -0.54 -6.14 7.34
C VAL A 79 -0.43 -5.87 5.83
N ARG A 80 0.00 -4.67 5.44
CA ARG A 80 0.19 -4.33 4.02
C ARG A 80 1.35 -5.08 3.37
N ALA A 81 2.43 -5.35 4.10
CA ALA A 81 3.54 -6.17 3.60
C ALA A 81 3.07 -7.61 3.32
N CYS A 82 2.33 -8.22 4.25
CA CYS A 82 1.73 -9.54 4.06
C CYS A 82 0.77 -9.56 2.85
N GLY A 83 -0.06 -8.53 2.71
CA GLY A 83 -0.96 -8.37 1.56
C GLY A 83 -0.23 -8.20 0.24
N ARG A 84 0.88 -7.44 0.23
CA ARG A 84 1.72 -7.26 -0.95
C ARG A 84 2.35 -8.58 -1.38
N VAL A 85 2.92 -9.35 -0.46
CA VAL A 85 3.52 -10.66 -0.79
C VAL A 85 2.45 -11.64 -1.28
N ALA A 86 1.29 -11.71 -0.64
CA ALA A 86 0.15 -12.50 -1.12
C ALA A 86 -0.29 -12.14 -2.54
N ALA A 87 -0.31 -10.84 -2.88
CA ALA A 87 -0.67 -10.35 -4.20
C ALA A 87 0.46 -10.48 -5.24
N SER A 88 1.69 -10.79 -4.82
CA SER A 88 2.84 -10.98 -5.69
C SER A 88 2.92 -12.40 -6.28
N GLY A 89 1.82 -13.17 -6.18
CA GLY A 89 1.75 -14.57 -6.57
C GLY A 89 2.48 -14.87 -7.88
N PHE A 90 3.25 -15.97 -7.84
CA PHE A 90 4.04 -16.55 -8.93
C PHE A 90 3.32 -16.61 -10.28
#